data_AF-A0A660U873-F1
#
_entry.id   AF-A0A660U873-F1
#
_cell.length_a   1.000
_cell.length_b   1.000
_cell.length_c   1.000
_cell.angle_alpha   90.00
_cell.angle_beta   90.00
_cell.angle_gamma   90.00
#
_symmetry.space_group_name_H-M   'P 1'
#
loop_
_entity.id
_entity.type
_entity.pdbx_description
1 polymer ?
#
loop_
_entity_poly.entity_id
_entity_poly.type
_entity_poly.pdbx_seq_one_letter_code
_entity_poly.pdbx_strand_id
1 'polypeptide(L)'
;YHRDLPNHYHFTASTRGRFERVRIVAFALVEGPNERFEWREMELPVGWAGVEVRFPGAVVRASSQIDPDGDVILRLERLPEEGMRETFEVRSS
;
A
#
# COMPACT_ATOMS: atom_id res chain seq x y z
N TYR A 1 -5.14 22.89 -3.49
CA TYR A 1 -4.04 22.57 -4.40
C TYR A 1 -2.89 23.48 -4.00
N HIS A 2 -1.90 22.97 -3.25
CA HIS A 2 -0.77 23.79 -2.79
C HIS A 2 0.36 23.65 -3.80
N ARG A 3 0.69 24.73 -4.51
CA ARG A 3 1.77 24.74 -5.51
C ARG A 3 3.17 24.64 -4.91
N ASP A 4 3.27 24.78 -3.58
CA ASP A 4 4.53 24.99 -2.87
C ASP A 4 5.06 23.71 -2.18
N LEU A 5 4.36 22.58 -2.34
CA LEU A 5 4.75 21.30 -1.74
C LEU A 5 5.00 20.26 -2.86
N PRO A 6 6.25 20.12 -3.36
CA PRO A 6 6.57 19.03 -4.27
C PRO A 6 6.29 17.69 -3.56
N ASN A 7 5.57 16.78 -4.23
CA ASN A 7 5.17 15.45 -3.75
C ASN A 7 3.98 15.40 -2.77
N HIS A 8 3.11 16.41 -2.75
CA HIS A 8 1.85 16.33 -1.99
C HIS A 8 0.69 15.83 -2.87
N TYR A 9 0.11 14.69 -2.49
CA TYR A 9 -1.02 14.08 -3.20
C TYR A 9 -2.29 14.21 -2.36
N HIS A 10 -3.35 14.78 -2.95
CA HIS A 10 -4.68 14.76 -2.36
C HIS A 10 -5.54 13.76 -3.13
N PHE A 11 -6.06 12.76 -2.42
CA PHE A 11 -7.07 11.86 -2.94
C PHE A 11 -8.38 12.07 -2.18
N THR A 12 -9.50 12.05 -2.92
CA THR A 12 -10.83 11.96 -2.33
C THR A 12 -11.33 10.56 -2.61
N ALA A 13 -11.55 9.78 -1.55
CA ALA A 13 -12.15 8.47 -1.67
C ALA A 13 -13.59 8.56 -1.14
N SER A 14 -14.55 8.09 -1.94
CA SER A 14 -15.97 8.12 -1.61
C SER A 14 -16.58 6.75 -1.81
N THR A 15 -17.46 6.35 -0.90
CA THR A 15 -18.16 5.06 -0.94
C THR A 15 -19.53 5.24 -1.57
N ARG A 16 -20.01 4.26 -2.35
CA ARG A 16 -21.35 4.33 -2.95
C ARG A 16 -22.47 4.30 -1.90
N GLY A 17 -22.22 3.70 -0.73
CA GLY A 17 -23.14 3.67 0.41
C GLY A 17 -22.84 4.77 1.43
N ARG A 18 -23.87 5.57 1.77
CA ARG A 18 -23.78 6.73 2.68
C ARG A 18 -23.66 6.36 4.17
N PHE A 19 -23.85 5.09 4.52
CA PHE A 19 -23.95 4.59 5.91
C PHE A 19 -23.15 3.30 6.17
N GLU A 20 -22.40 2.81 5.19
CA GLU A 20 -21.51 1.67 5.40
C GLU A 20 -20.24 2.16 6.10
N ARG A 21 -19.86 1.51 7.21
CA ARG A 21 -18.53 1.71 7.78
C ARG A 21 -17.52 1.13 6.79
N VAL A 22 -16.99 1.98 5.94
CA VAL A 22 -15.96 1.58 4.97
C VAL A 22 -14.61 2.04 5.49
N ARG A 23 -13.67 1.11 5.45
CA ARG A 23 -12.27 1.35 5.73
C ARG A 23 -11.53 1.40 4.40
N ILE A 24 -10.78 2.46 4.17
CA ILE A 24 -10.12 2.71 2.89
C ILE A 24 -8.63 2.57 3.10
N VAL A 25 -8.03 1.67 2.33
CA VAL A 25 -6.59 1.52 2.19
C VAL A 25 -6.21 2.05 0.81
N ALA A 26 -5.13 2.82 0.74
CA ALA A 26 -4.56 3.29 -0.52
C ALA A 26 -3.04 3.10 -0.51
N PHE A 27 -2.50 2.63 -1.63
CA PHE A 27 -1.06 2.56 -1.88
C PHE A 27 -0.72 3.57 -2.98
N ALA A 28 0.27 4.41 -2.72
CA ALA A 28 0.83 5.32 -3.73
C ALA A 28 2.17 4.76 -4.19
N LEU A 29 2.30 4.57 -5.50
CA LEU A 29 3.55 4.20 -6.16
C LEU A 29 4.04 5.43 -6.93
N VAL A 30 5.30 5.83 -6.71
CA VAL A 30 5.89 7.01 -7.34
C VAL A 30 7.10 6.56 -8.15
N GLU A 31 7.03 6.74 -9.47
CA GLU A 31 8.12 6.45 -10.40
C GLU A 31 9.01 7.69 -10.57
N GLY A 32 10.32 7.53 -10.39
CA GLY A 32 11.31 8.54 -10.74
C GLY A 32 11.54 8.65 -12.26
N PRO A 33 12.36 9.62 -12.71
CA PRO A 33 12.72 9.74 -14.11
C PRO A 33 13.37 8.46 -14.65
N ASN A 34 12.77 7.88 -15.69
CA ASN A 34 13.17 6.60 -16.32
C ASN A 34 12.95 5.34 -15.46
N GLU A 35 12.24 5.44 -14.35
CA GLU A 35 11.78 4.27 -13.61
C GLU A 35 10.43 3.79 -14.15
N ARG A 36 10.25 2.47 -14.21
CA ARG A 36 8.96 1.83 -14.44
C ARG A 36 8.88 0.62 -13.54
N PHE A 37 7.76 0.46 -12.85
CA PHE A 37 7.52 -0.71 -12.02
C PHE A 37 6.36 -1.52 -12.57
N GLU A 38 6.52 -2.84 -12.59
CA GLU A 38 5.37 -3.73 -12.77
C GLU A 38 4.70 -3.91 -11.41
N TRP A 39 3.39 -3.69 -11.35
CA TRP A 39 2.63 -3.91 -10.13
C TRP A 39 1.36 -4.69 -10.41
N ARG A 40 0.87 -5.37 -9.38
CA ARG A 40 -0.44 -6.03 -9.38
C ARG A 40 -1.09 -5.93 -8.02
N GLU A 41 -2.41 -5.91 -8.02
CA GLU A 41 -3.18 -6.14 -6.80
C GLU A 41 -2.94 -7.57 -6.29
N MET A 42 -2.88 -7.72 -4.97
CA MET A 42 -2.71 -9.01 -4.32
C MET A 42 -4.06 -9.60 -3.93
N GLU A 43 -4.25 -10.90 -4.17
CA GLU A 43 -5.34 -11.64 -3.55
C GLU A 43 -5.01 -11.88 -2.08
N LEU A 44 -5.79 -11.27 -1.19
CA LEU A 44 -5.59 -11.31 0.27
C LEU A 44 -6.90 -11.67 0.99
N PRO A 45 -6.83 -12.12 2.26
CA PRO A 45 -8.02 -12.35 3.08
C PRO A 45 -8.90 -11.10 3.18
N VAL A 46 -10.20 -11.31 3.45
CA VAL A 46 -11.17 -10.23 3.64
C VAL A 46 -10.68 -9.20 4.66
N GLY A 47 -10.76 -7.92 4.30
CA GLY A 47 -10.33 -6.80 5.15
C GLY A 47 -8.88 -6.37 4.95
N TRP A 48 -8.11 -7.12 4.15
CA TRP A 48 -6.79 -6.73 3.70
C TRP A 48 -6.83 -6.20 2.27
N ALA A 49 -6.00 -5.20 2.01
CA ALA A 49 -5.69 -4.74 0.66
C ALA A 49 -4.17 -4.75 0.48
N GLY A 50 -3.69 -5.00 -0.73
CA GLY A 50 -2.26 -5.07 -0.97
C GLY A 50 -1.86 -5.00 -2.42
N VAL A 51 -0.62 -4.63 -2.63
CA VAL A 51 0.04 -4.52 -3.93
C VAL A 51 1.37 -5.28 -3.89
N GLU A 52 1.63 -6.01 -4.96
CA GLU A 52 2.96 -6.56 -5.24
C GLU A 52 3.60 -5.68 -6.31
N VAL A 53 4.82 -5.21 -6.05
CA VAL A 53 5.60 -4.34 -6.93
C VAL A 53 6.91 -5.04 -7.26
N ARG A 54 7.25 -5.13 -8.54
CA ARG A 54 8.51 -5.72 -9.01
C ARG A 54 9.50 -4.61 -9.31
N PHE A 55 10.64 -4.69 -8.64
CA PHE A 55 11.82 -3.88 -8.89
C PHE A 55 12.91 -4.78 -9.48
N PRO A 56 13.90 -4.23 -10.20
CA PRO A 56 15.10 -4.98 -10.55
C PRO A 56 15.76 -5.58 -9.29
N GLY A 57 15.87 -6.91 -9.23
CA GLY A 57 16.51 -7.64 -8.12
C GLY A 57 15.66 -7.83 -6.86
N ALA A 58 14.42 -7.33 -6.80
CA ALA A 58 13.55 -7.50 -5.63
C ALA A 58 12.05 -7.43 -5.96
N VAL A 59 11.25 -8.20 -5.24
CA VAL A 59 9.79 -8.05 -5.20
C VAL A 59 9.40 -7.48 -3.84
N VAL A 60 8.61 -6.41 -3.84
CA VAL A 60 8.05 -5.82 -2.61
C VAL A 60 6.56 -6.09 -2.57
N ARG A 61 6.07 -6.60 -1.44
CA ARG A 61 4.64 -6.74 -1.15
C ARG A 61 4.27 -5.79 -0.03
N ALA A 62 3.40 -4.85 -0.32
CA ALA A 62 2.82 -3.97 0.66
C ALA A 62 1.37 -4.38 0.87
N SER A 63 0.99 -4.69 2.10
CA SER A 63 -0.40 -4.99 2.45
C SER A 63 -0.79 -4.24 3.70
N SER A 64 -2.04 -3.83 3.79
CA SER A 64 -2.55 -3.23 5.01
C SER A 64 -4.00 -3.58 5.26
N GLN A 65 -4.34 -3.48 6.53
CA GLN A 65 -5.66 -3.67 7.07
C GLN A 65 -5.94 -2.50 8.01
N ILE A 66 -7.20 -2.08 8.05
CA ILE A 66 -7.73 -1.29 9.15
C ILE A 66 -8.67 -2.21 9.90
N ASP A 67 -8.38 -2.47 11.16
CA ASP A 67 -9.12 -3.42 11.97
C ASP A 67 -10.47 -2.84 12.46
N PRO A 68 -11.29 -3.65 13.16
CA PRO A 68 -12.56 -3.18 13.71
C PRO A 68 -12.47 -1.96 14.62
N ASP A 69 -11.40 -1.85 15.40
CA ASP A 69 -11.16 -0.85 16.43
C ASP A 69 -10.55 0.44 15.86
N GLY A 70 -10.05 0.37 14.62
CA GLY A 70 -9.51 1.50 13.87
C GLY A 70 -8.00 1.46 13.73
N ASP A 71 -7.34 0.43 14.24
CA ASP A 71 -5.90 0.27 14.12
C ASP A 71 -5.51 -0.08 12.69
N VAL A 72 -4.48 0.61 12.21
CA VAL A 72 -3.87 0.38 10.91
C VAL A 72 -2.71 -0.58 11.08
N ILE A 73 -2.80 -1.72 10.41
CA ILE A 73 -1.71 -2.70 10.33
C ILE A 73 -1.13 -2.59 8.92
N LEU A 74 0.13 -2.19 8.82
CA LEU A 74 0.90 -2.19 7.58
C LEU A 74 1.92 -3.34 7.62
N ARG A 75 1.97 -4.14 6.57
CA ARG A 75 2.98 -5.17 6.34
C ARG A 75 3.74 -4.87 5.07
N LEU A 76 5.06 -4.81 5.18
CA LEU A 76 5.97 -4.71 4.06
C LEU A 76 6.83 -5.98 4.03
N GLU A 77 6.80 -6.67 2.91
CA GLU A 77 7.66 -7.83 2.67
C GLU A 77 8.57 -7.52 1.49
N ARG A 78 9.87 -7.71 1.68
CA ARG A 78 10.86 -7.64 0.61
C ARG A 78 11.40 -9.02 0.33
N LEU A 79 11.29 -9.45 -0.92
CA LEU A 79 11.74 -10.73 -1.44
C LEU A 79 12.89 -10.45 -2.43
N PRO A 80 14.15 -10.45 -1.99
CA PRO A 80 15.30 -10.38 -2.88
C PRO A 80 15.45 -11.68 -3.68
N GLU A 81 16.02 -11.59 -4.88
CA GLU A 81 16.27 -12.76 -5.75
C GLU A 81 17.18 -13.81 -5.08
N GLU A 82 18.08 -13.38 -4.18
CA GLU A 82 19.06 -14.23 -3.49
C GLU A 82 18.54 -14.88 -2.18
N GLY A 83 17.24 -14.80 -1.91
CA GLY A 83 16.58 -15.80 -1.07
C GLY A 83 16.38 -15.47 0.42
N MET A 84 16.51 -14.22 0.87
CA MET A 84 16.17 -13.83 2.25
C MET A 84 14.97 -12.87 2.33
N ARG A 85 13.82 -13.37 2.79
CA ARG A 85 12.61 -12.56 3.02
C ARG A 85 12.80 -11.64 4.24
N GLU A 86 12.58 -10.35 4.04
CA GLU A 86 12.51 -9.35 5.11
C GLU A 86 11.04 -8.94 5.31
N THR A 87 10.53 -9.01 6.54
CA THR A 87 9.15 -8.62 6.87
C THR A 87 9.15 -7.53 7.93
N PHE A 88 8.43 -6.44 7.67
CA PHE A 88 8.22 -5.34 8.59
C PHE A 88 6.71 -5.20 8.85
N GLU A 89 6.29 -5.24 10.11
CA GLU A 89 4.91 -4.95 10.50
C GLU A 89 4.90 -3.67 11.36
N VAL A 90 4.08 -2.70 10.97
CA VAL A 90 3.85 -1.46 11.71
C VAL A 90 2.37 -1.42 12.10
N ARG A 91 2.09 -1.13 13.36
CA ARG A 91 0.74 -0.92 13.88
C ARG A 91 0.59 0.51 14.35
N SER A 92 -0.52 1.17 14.01
CA SER A 92 -0.88 2.42 14.68
C SER A 92 -1.23 2.13 16.14
N SER A 93 -1.03 3.15 16.98
CA SER A 93 -1.29 3.15 18.42
C SER A 93 -2.36 4.16 18.79
#